data_AF-A0A6F8YKU1-F1
#
_entry.id   AF-A0A6F8YKU1-F1
#
_cell.length_a   1.000
_cell.length_b   1.000
_cell.length_c   1.000
_cell.angle_alpha   90.00
_cell.angle_beta   90.00
_cell.angle_gamma   90.00
#
_symmetry.space_group_name_H-M   'P 1'
#
loop_
_entity.id
_entity.type
_entity.pdbx_description
1 polymer ?
#
loop_
_entity_poly.entity_id
_entity_poly.type
_entity_poly.pdbx_seq_one_letter_code
_entity_poly.pdbx_strand_id
1 'polypeptide(L)'
;MRDSQCEVGDLLHRNIDISLISDVLSARITEMKIADLLRHIGTGALAVADREAWAGVSMSSRARGPVVAKRQLRRRLRQARVAADKSQTDVAAALDWSPSKILRIENGQVGVQTSDIVALLTQYPQLSSEQVEELVALARESRKATVSSRYRDVLSRPFAEWLDHEAFAAEIIQYETKFVPGVLQTRAYAEAIVRALYGKSVDDTTVGRIVDVRMTRAQTLTGPDGPKMSFIVDEAVLRRAVGNEGGSVGYRVMVEQLRQLQGLNTAGQAAVPAEVNPNLAVQVVPFELGGYQALQSPFEVLGFEDEDDENMLYLELPGGDEVIRDRMDEIIPYMDMFADLQRRLASPDATNDIIDRVIALMEGGRNGIPDPRDATAAKAPAN
;
A
#
# COMPACT_ATOMS: atom_id res chain seq x y z
N MET A 1 59.13 37.46 56.83
CA MET A 1 59.74 38.56 56.05
C MET A 1 59.38 38.29 54.60
N ARG A 2 58.34 38.92 54.03
CA ARG A 2 58.37 40.25 53.34
C ARG A 2 59.57 40.35 52.38
N ASP A 3 59.47 40.75 51.13
CA ASP A 3 58.41 41.25 50.24
C ASP A 3 59.01 41.16 48.81
N SER A 4 58.15 41.27 47.78
CA SER A 4 58.28 42.26 46.69
C SER A 4 57.73 41.78 45.34
N GLN A 5 56.57 42.33 45.00
CA GLN A 5 56.03 42.49 43.65
C GLN A 5 56.74 43.62 42.89
N CYS A 6 56.76 43.53 41.55
CA CYS A 6 56.47 44.59 40.54
C CYS A 6 56.89 44.06 39.15
N GLU A 7 55.95 43.78 38.25
CA GLU A 7 55.36 44.69 37.24
C GLU A 7 56.21 44.81 35.95
N VAL A 8 55.74 44.23 34.83
CA VAL A 8 55.04 44.87 33.68
C VAL A 8 56.02 45.27 32.58
N GLY A 9 55.81 44.76 31.36
CA GLY A 9 56.63 45.10 30.18
C GLY A 9 56.30 44.26 28.95
N ASP A 10 55.19 44.63 28.31
CA ASP A 10 54.54 44.07 27.13
C ASP A 10 55.35 43.98 25.81
N LEU A 11 54.82 43.13 24.91
CA LEU A 11 54.87 43.12 23.43
C LEU A 11 56.09 42.48 22.69
N LEU A 12 55.85 41.34 22.01
CA LEU A 12 55.58 41.34 20.55
C LEU A 12 55.23 39.92 20.01
N HIS A 13 54.09 39.88 19.32
CA HIS A 13 53.49 38.76 18.60
C HIS A 13 54.34 38.21 17.44
N ARG A 14 54.37 36.88 17.29
CA ARG A 14 54.24 36.19 15.99
C ARG A 14 53.32 34.98 16.15
N ASN A 15 52.06 35.14 15.76
CA ASN A 15 51.07 34.07 15.60
C ASN A 15 51.48 33.17 14.42
N ILE A 16 51.69 31.88 14.68
CA ILE A 16 51.52 30.84 13.67
C ILE A 16 50.10 30.32 13.88
N ASP A 17 49.27 30.46 12.85
CA ASP A 17 47.87 30.07 12.89
C ASP A 17 47.75 28.53 12.77
N ILE A 18 47.49 27.86 13.89
CA ILE A 18 47.35 26.39 13.98
C ILE A 18 46.02 25.92 13.35
N SER A 19 45.10 26.84 13.01
CA SER A 19 43.84 26.49 12.32
C SER A 19 44.07 25.96 10.89
N LEU A 20 45.18 26.34 10.22
CA LEU A 20 45.41 25.97 8.82
C LEU A 20 45.98 24.55 8.59
N ILE A 21 46.45 23.84 9.64
CA ILE A 21 47.00 22.48 9.52
C ILE A 21 45.94 21.41 9.84
N SER A 22 44.87 21.76 10.55
CA SER A 22 43.78 20.85 10.92
C SER A 22 42.86 20.50 9.74
N ASP A 23 42.62 21.46 8.84
CA ASP A 23 41.65 21.29 7.76
C ASP A 23 42.18 20.45 6.59
N VAL A 24 43.50 20.37 6.41
CA VAL A 24 44.14 19.53 5.37
C VAL A 24 44.31 18.07 5.82
N LEU A 25 44.30 17.79 7.13
CA LEU A 25 44.42 16.44 7.70
C LEU A 25 43.08 15.74 7.93
N SER A 26 41.98 16.47 8.16
CA SER A 26 40.64 15.89 8.33
C SER A 26 39.98 15.41 7.02
N ALA A 27 40.33 16.01 5.87
CA ALA A 27 39.74 15.63 4.58
C ALA A 27 40.35 14.36 3.95
N ARG A 28 41.58 13.96 4.36
CA ARG A 28 42.28 12.78 3.79
C ARG A 28 42.07 11.48 4.57
N ILE A 29 41.45 11.53 5.75
CA ILE A 29 41.21 10.36 6.61
C ILE A 29 39.81 9.74 6.34
N THR A 30 38.89 10.46 5.70
CA THR A 30 37.51 10.02 5.50
C THR A 30 37.30 9.17 4.24
N GLU A 31 38.20 9.21 3.25
CA GLU A 31 38.04 8.45 2.00
C GLU A 31 38.79 7.12 1.96
N MET A 32 39.70 6.84 2.90
CA MET A 32 40.64 5.70 2.76
C MET A 32 40.29 4.45 3.59
N LYS A 33 39.12 4.36 4.23
CA LYS A 33 38.74 3.18 5.05
C LYS A 33 37.39 2.52 4.75
N ILE A 34 36.63 3.02 3.78
CA ILE A 34 35.36 2.39 3.38
C ILE A 34 35.59 1.32 2.29
N ALA A 35 36.59 1.50 1.42
CA ALA A 35 36.93 0.53 0.38
C ALA A 35 37.67 -0.72 0.90
N ASP A 36 38.33 -0.63 2.07
CA ASP A 36 39.07 -1.75 2.67
C ASP A 36 38.21 -2.68 3.53
N LEU A 37 37.08 -2.19 4.03
CA LEU A 37 36.18 -2.96 4.91
C LEU A 37 35.26 -3.91 4.12
N LEU A 38 35.07 -3.66 2.82
CA LEU A 38 34.17 -4.44 1.95
C LEU A 38 34.83 -5.69 1.33
N ARG A 39 36.07 -6.03 1.72
CA ARG A 39 36.84 -7.15 1.16
C ARG A 39 36.87 -8.42 2.03
N HIS A 40 36.09 -8.55 3.10
CA HIS A 40 36.29 -9.64 4.08
C HIS A 40 35.08 -10.42 4.58
N ILE A 41 33.96 -10.45 3.84
CA ILE A 41 32.85 -11.35 4.22
C ILE A 41 32.55 -12.31 3.06
N GLY A 42 33.27 -13.44 3.09
CA GLY A 42 33.02 -14.60 2.25
C GLY A 42 32.21 -15.66 3.00
N THR A 43 31.02 -15.92 2.46
CA THR A 43 30.39 -17.24 2.19
C THR A 43 30.40 -18.34 3.26
N GLY A 44 29.18 -18.68 3.70
CA GLY A 44 28.77 -20.01 4.17
C GLY A 44 27.29 -20.23 3.85
N ALA A 45 27.02 -20.91 2.75
CA ALA A 45 25.68 -21.20 2.22
C ALA A 45 24.97 -22.31 3.01
N LEU A 46 23.64 -22.22 3.12
CA LEU A 46 22.70 -23.35 3.01
C LEU A 46 21.26 -22.83 2.76
N ALA A 47 20.85 -22.90 1.49
CA ALA A 47 19.51 -23.03 0.91
C ALA A 47 18.30 -22.33 1.56
N VAL A 48 17.97 -21.13 1.07
CA VAL A 48 16.59 -20.59 0.99
C VAL A 48 16.48 -19.91 -0.39
N ALA A 49 16.07 -20.68 -1.41
CA ALA A 49 15.68 -20.11 -2.69
C ALA A 49 14.25 -19.57 -2.58
N ASP A 50 13.97 -18.45 -3.25
CA ASP A 50 12.68 -17.74 -3.41
C ASP A 50 12.41 -16.45 -2.61
N ARG A 51 13.41 -15.82 -1.97
CA ARG A 51 13.25 -14.46 -1.39
C ARG A 51 13.70 -13.29 -2.28
N GLU A 52 14.40 -13.53 -3.39
CA GLU A 52 15.05 -12.46 -4.15
C GLU A 52 14.14 -11.70 -5.16
N ALA A 53 12.85 -12.01 -5.26
CA ALA A 53 11.93 -11.23 -6.11
C ALA A 53 11.44 -9.90 -5.46
N TRP A 54 11.83 -9.61 -4.21
CA TRP A 54 11.20 -8.57 -3.38
C TRP A 54 12.16 -7.52 -2.80
N ALA A 55 13.47 -7.61 -3.10
CA ALA A 55 14.48 -6.74 -2.50
C ALA A 55 15.06 -5.76 -3.52
N GLY A 56 14.43 -4.61 -3.70
CA GLY A 56 15.09 -3.54 -4.46
C GLY A 56 14.24 -2.34 -4.84
N VAL A 57 13.81 -1.51 -3.87
CA VAL A 57 13.44 -0.12 -4.13
C VAL A 57 13.84 0.77 -2.93
N SER A 58 14.37 1.95 -3.24
CA SER A 58 14.70 3.03 -2.31
C SER A 58 13.46 3.54 -1.56
N MET A 59 13.58 3.81 -0.25
CA MET A 59 12.53 4.41 0.61
C MET A 59 11.71 5.48 -0.14
N SER A 60 10.48 5.11 -0.49
CA SER A 60 9.56 5.97 -1.24
C SER A 60 8.94 7.06 -0.34
N SER A 61 8.58 8.20 -0.95
CA SER A 61 7.87 9.31 -0.33
C SER A 61 6.51 8.92 0.31
N ARG A 62 6.01 7.71 0.01
CA ARG A 62 4.81 7.06 0.59
C ARG A 62 4.92 6.77 2.08
N ALA A 63 6.13 6.70 2.66
CA ALA A 63 6.33 6.44 4.09
C ALA A 63 5.83 7.55 5.04
N ARG A 64 5.04 8.54 4.57
CA ARG A 64 4.74 9.81 5.26
C ARG A 64 3.28 10.10 5.54
N GLY A 65 2.36 9.13 5.47
CA GLY A 65 0.97 9.41 5.85
C GLY A 65 0.57 8.90 7.24
N PRO A 66 -0.67 9.21 7.68
CA PRO A 66 -1.00 9.21 9.11
C PRO A 66 -0.89 7.83 9.77
N VAL A 67 -1.18 6.76 9.03
CA VAL A 67 -1.21 5.40 9.58
C VAL A 67 0.21 4.84 9.73
N VAL A 68 1.07 5.04 8.73
CA VAL A 68 2.51 4.73 8.82
C VAL A 68 3.15 5.56 9.93
N ALA A 69 2.88 6.86 9.98
CA ALA A 69 3.42 7.73 11.02
C ALA A 69 2.98 7.28 12.42
N LYS A 70 1.72 6.87 12.58
CA LYS A 70 1.20 6.32 13.84
C LYS A 70 1.95 5.05 14.24
N ARG A 71 2.21 4.16 13.29
CA ARG A 71 2.93 2.89 13.53
C ARG A 71 4.40 3.13 13.86
N GLN A 72 5.10 3.91 13.05
CA GLN A 72 6.51 4.29 13.28
C GLN A 72 6.69 4.99 14.62
N LEU A 73 5.77 5.89 14.98
CA LEU A 73 5.77 6.55 16.28
C LEU A 73 5.72 5.53 17.43
N ARG A 74 4.77 4.60 17.41
CA ARG A 74 4.63 3.57 18.45
C ARG A 74 5.89 2.72 18.58
N ARG A 75 6.40 2.26 17.44
CA ARG A 75 7.61 1.42 17.38
C ARG A 75 8.81 2.14 17.99
N ARG A 76 9.06 3.37 17.56
CA ARG A 76 10.20 4.17 18.04
C ARG A 76 10.05 4.58 19.50
N LEU A 77 8.83 4.85 19.98
CA LEU A 77 8.57 5.07 21.41
C LEU A 77 8.89 3.83 22.24
N ARG A 78 8.48 2.64 21.78
CA ARG A 78 8.81 1.37 22.44
C ARG A 78 10.33 1.11 22.42
N GLN A 79 11.01 1.34 21.30
CA GLN A 79 12.47 1.23 21.18
C GLN A 79 13.19 2.19 22.13
N ALA A 80 12.78 3.46 22.17
CA ALA A 80 13.33 4.46 23.08
C ALA A 80 13.17 4.08 24.56
N ARG A 81 12.01 3.49 24.92
CA ARG A 81 11.77 2.98 26.27
C ARG A 81 12.70 1.82 26.62
N VAL A 82 12.81 0.83 25.74
CA VAL A 82 13.70 -0.33 25.96
C VAL A 82 15.16 0.10 26.02
N ALA A 83 15.59 1.04 25.16
CA ALA A 83 16.94 1.60 25.19
C ALA A 83 17.24 2.42 26.46
N ALA A 84 16.21 2.94 27.12
CA ALA A 84 16.32 3.60 28.42
C ALA A 84 16.30 2.60 29.61
N ASP A 85 16.22 1.29 29.33
CA ASP A 85 16.07 0.20 30.31
C ASP A 85 14.86 0.41 31.26
N LYS A 86 13.75 0.94 30.72
CA LYS A 86 12.52 1.19 31.48
C LYS A 86 11.42 0.19 31.12
N SER A 87 10.71 -0.31 32.12
CA SER A 87 9.43 -1.02 31.88
C SER A 87 8.29 -0.04 31.58
N GLN A 88 7.17 -0.54 31.05
CA GLN A 88 5.96 0.29 30.88
C GLN A 88 5.46 0.85 32.22
N THR A 89 5.60 0.08 33.30
CA THR A 89 5.23 0.47 34.65
C THR A 89 6.11 1.60 35.18
N ASP A 90 7.41 1.58 34.89
CA ASP A 90 8.35 2.64 35.34
C ASP A 90 8.01 3.97 34.68
N VAL A 91 7.76 3.97 33.37
CA VAL A 91 7.34 5.17 32.62
C VAL A 91 5.99 5.68 33.13
N ALA A 92 5.04 4.77 33.36
CA ALA A 92 3.72 5.13 33.88
C ALA A 92 3.82 5.80 35.26
N ALA A 93 4.59 5.22 36.18
CA ALA A 93 4.82 5.78 37.52
C ALA A 93 5.51 7.14 37.47
N ALA A 94 6.53 7.32 36.61
CA ALA A 94 7.26 8.58 36.47
C ALA A 94 6.39 9.74 35.93
N LEU A 95 5.36 9.42 35.14
CA LEU A 95 4.45 10.40 34.53
C LEU A 95 3.10 10.53 35.26
N ASP A 96 2.91 9.83 36.38
CA ASP A 96 1.63 9.71 37.09
C ASP A 96 0.48 9.24 36.17
N TRP A 97 0.77 8.27 35.30
CA TRP A 97 -0.17 7.66 34.37
C TRP A 97 -0.48 6.22 34.76
N SER A 98 -1.59 5.68 34.26
CA SER A 98 -1.85 4.25 34.38
C SER A 98 -0.94 3.44 33.44
N PRO A 99 -0.44 2.26 33.86
CA PRO A 99 0.30 1.35 32.95
C PRO A 99 -0.51 0.98 31.70
N SER A 100 -1.84 0.88 31.85
CA SER A 100 -2.77 0.67 30.74
C SER A 100 -2.70 1.76 29.66
N LYS A 101 -2.45 3.02 30.04
CA LYS A 101 -2.27 4.12 29.06
C LYS A 101 -1.01 3.91 28.22
N ILE A 102 0.12 3.55 28.84
CA ILE A 102 1.37 3.27 28.12
C ILE A 102 1.20 2.07 27.19
N LEU A 103 0.61 0.98 27.69
CA LEU A 103 0.33 -0.21 26.89
C LEU A 103 -0.57 0.12 25.70
N ARG A 104 -1.65 0.89 25.90
CA ARG A 104 -2.55 1.32 24.81
C ARG A 104 -1.87 2.24 23.81
N ILE A 105 -0.91 3.07 24.24
CA ILE A 105 -0.11 3.90 23.33
C ILE A 105 0.79 3.00 22.49
N GLU A 106 1.58 2.12 23.11
CA GLU A 106 2.53 1.24 22.41
C GLU A 106 1.83 0.23 21.49
N ASN A 107 0.70 -0.35 21.93
CA ASN A 107 -0.16 -1.21 21.11
C ASN A 107 -1.03 -0.41 20.14
N GLY A 108 -1.06 0.91 20.29
CA GLY A 108 -1.71 1.78 19.32
C GLY A 108 -3.21 1.92 19.39
N GLN A 109 -3.82 1.39 20.44
CA GLN A 109 -5.24 1.49 20.71
C GLN A 109 -5.68 2.95 20.97
N VAL A 110 -4.73 3.85 21.28
CA VAL A 110 -4.96 5.30 21.35
C VAL A 110 -4.00 6.08 20.46
N GLY A 111 -4.43 7.27 20.03
CA GLY A 111 -3.53 8.27 19.46
C GLY A 111 -2.69 8.95 20.53
N VAL A 112 -1.49 9.39 20.17
CA VAL A 112 -0.56 10.11 21.05
C VAL A 112 -0.80 11.61 20.91
N GLN A 113 -1.23 12.27 21.99
CA GLN A 113 -1.41 13.72 21.99
C GLN A 113 -0.07 14.45 22.01
N THR A 114 -0.05 15.73 21.64
CA THR A 114 1.18 16.55 21.73
C THR A 114 1.67 16.67 23.17
N SER A 115 0.78 16.72 24.15
CA SER A 115 1.16 16.68 25.57
C SER A 115 1.76 15.34 25.96
N ASP A 116 1.22 14.24 25.41
CA ASP A 116 1.73 12.90 25.71
C ASP A 116 3.14 12.69 25.16
N ILE A 117 3.40 13.14 23.92
CA ILE A 117 4.72 12.98 23.30
C ILE A 117 5.78 13.76 24.07
N VAL A 118 5.48 15.01 24.46
CA VAL A 118 6.42 15.82 25.25
C VAL A 118 6.73 15.14 26.58
N ALA A 119 5.72 14.64 27.29
CA ALA A 119 5.90 13.93 28.55
C ALA A 119 6.75 12.65 28.37
N LEU A 120 6.46 11.83 27.36
CA LEU A 120 7.22 10.60 27.07
C LEU A 120 8.68 10.90 26.74
N LEU A 121 8.98 11.94 25.97
CA LEU A 121 10.35 12.30 25.61
C LEU A 121 11.19 12.70 26.84
N THR A 122 10.59 13.27 27.90
CA THR A 122 11.31 13.53 29.16
C THR A 122 11.84 12.24 29.82
N GLN A 123 11.25 11.09 29.50
CA GLN A 123 11.64 9.80 30.05
C GLN A 123 12.77 9.13 29.28
N TYR A 124 13.15 9.67 28.11
CA TYR A 124 14.15 9.09 27.19
C TYR A 124 15.27 10.10 26.90
N PRO A 125 16.04 10.55 27.93
CA PRO A 125 17.05 11.60 27.78
C PRO A 125 18.24 11.22 26.89
N GLN A 126 18.38 9.93 26.55
CA GLN A 126 19.43 9.43 25.66
C GLN A 126 19.15 9.69 24.17
N LEU A 127 17.93 10.14 23.81
CA LEU A 127 17.61 10.50 22.43
C LEU A 127 18.35 11.78 22.02
N SER A 128 18.94 11.78 20.83
CA SER A 128 19.48 12.98 20.20
C SER A 128 18.37 13.98 19.83
N SER A 129 18.73 15.25 19.63
CA SER A 129 17.80 16.28 19.18
C SER A 129 17.10 15.92 17.87
N GLU A 130 17.81 15.28 16.93
CA GLU A 130 17.26 14.82 15.66
C GLU A 130 16.17 13.75 15.87
N GLN A 131 16.42 12.76 16.73
CA GLN A 131 15.43 11.71 17.04
C GLN A 131 14.18 12.27 17.75
N VAL A 132 14.35 13.28 18.61
CA VAL A 132 13.25 13.98 19.29
C VAL A 132 12.39 14.72 18.27
N GLU A 133 13.01 15.47 17.35
CA GLU A 133 12.30 16.20 16.30
C GLU A 133 11.50 15.25 15.40
N GLU A 134 12.09 14.12 15.03
CA GLU A 134 11.45 13.10 14.20
C GLU A 134 10.23 12.48 14.90
N LEU A 135 10.33 12.12 16.18
CA LEU A 135 9.20 11.59 16.97
C LEU A 135 8.05 12.61 17.08
N VAL A 136 8.37 13.89 17.24
CA VAL A 136 7.36 14.96 17.25
C VAL A 136 6.69 15.11 15.88
N ALA A 137 7.46 15.03 14.79
CA ALA A 137 6.94 15.08 13.43
C ALA A 137 5.99 13.90 13.17
N LEU A 138 6.38 12.68 13.53
CA LEU A 138 5.55 11.48 13.42
C LEU A 138 4.26 11.61 14.25
N ALA A 139 4.34 12.14 15.48
CA ALA A 139 3.17 12.39 16.31
C ALA A 139 2.20 13.39 15.66
N ARG A 140 2.70 14.46 15.03
CA ARG A 140 1.88 15.42 14.30
C ARG A 140 1.21 14.78 13.08
N GLU A 141 1.98 14.04 12.28
CA GLU A 141 1.49 13.38 11.08
C GLU A 141 0.42 12.33 11.41
N SER A 142 0.63 11.55 12.48
CA SER A 142 -0.29 10.47 12.91
C SER A 142 -1.70 10.94 13.28
N ARG A 143 -1.88 12.24 13.52
CA ARG A 143 -3.16 12.84 13.89
C ARG A 143 -3.92 13.45 12.71
N LYS A 144 -3.32 13.52 11.52
CA LYS A 144 -4.04 14.00 10.35
C LYS A 144 -5.17 13.03 9.99
N ALA A 145 -6.27 13.58 9.47
CA ALA A 145 -7.42 12.80 9.06
C ALA A 145 -7.09 11.90 7.87
N THR A 146 -7.46 10.62 7.95
CA THR A 146 -7.35 9.66 6.85
C THR A 146 -8.54 9.76 5.89
N VAL A 147 -8.43 9.18 4.69
CA VAL A 147 -9.56 9.10 3.76
C VAL A 147 -10.76 8.39 4.41
N SER A 148 -10.53 7.23 5.04
CA SER A 148 -11.58 6.45 5.72
C SER A 148 -12.34 7.28 6.78
N SER A 149 -11.64 8.20 7.47
CA SER A 149 -12.25 9.03 8.50
C SER A 149 -13.37 9.94 7.98
N ARG A 150 -13.32 10.35 6.70
CA ARG A 150 -14.31 11.21 6.05
C ARG A 150 -15.57 10.47 5.60
N TYR A 151 -15.51 9.13 5.55
CA TYR A 151 -16.54 8.26 4.99
C TYR A 151 -16.98 7.15 5.96
N ARG A 152 -16.69 7.28 7.27
CA ARG A 152 -17.03 6.26 8.29
C ARG A 152 -18.52 5.91 8.37
N ASP A 153 -19.39 6.79 7.90
CA ASP A 153 -20.84 6.61 7.80
C ASP A 153 -21.26 5.64 6.69
N VAL A 154 -20.42 5.45 5.66
CA VAL A 154 -20.73 4.60 4.49
C VAL A 154 -19.77 3.42 4.32
N LEU A 155 -18.76 3.31 5.18
CA LEU A 155 -17.76 2.23 5.14
C LEU A 155 -18.00 1.22 6.26
N SER A 156 -17.80 -0.06 5.94
CA SER A 156 -17.66 -1.08 6.97
C SER A 156 -16.42 -0.78 7.81
N ARG A 157 -16.43 -1.17 9.10
CA ARG A 157 -15.25 -0.97 9.97
C ARG A 157 -14.00 -1.69 9.43
N PRO A 158 -14.08 -2.96 8.97
CA PRO A 158 -12.92 -3.64 8.37
C PRO A 158 -12.42 -2.93 7.12
N PHE A 159 -13.31 -2.50 6.22
CA PHE A 159 -12.88 -1.78 5.01
C PHE A 159 -12.27 -0.41 5.33
N ALA A 160 -12.78 0.31 6.33
CA ALA A 160 -12.15 1.56 6.79
C ALA A 160 -10.72 1.33 7.32
N GLU A 161 -10.47 0.20 8.01
CA GLU A 161 -9.13 -0.22 8.42
C GLU A 161 -8.25 -0.57 7.22
N TRP A 162 -8.78 -1.31 6.24
CA TRP A 162 -8.08 -1.61 4.99
C TRP A 162 -7.62 -0.35 4.27
N LEU A 163 -8.52 0.61 4.04
CA LEU A 163 -8.24 1.87 3.34
C LEU A 163 -7.17 2.72 4.04
N ASP A 164 -7.12 2.65 5.37
CA ASP A 164 -6.10 3.32 6.16
C ASP A 164 -4.69 2.76 5.87
N HIS A 165 -4.59 1.50 5.47
CA HIS A 165 -3.32 0.84 5.12
C HIS A 165 -3.00 0.84 3.62
N GLU A 166 -4.02 0.77 2.75
CA GLU A 166 -3.91 0.71 1.29
C GLU A 166 -3.00 1.83 0.73
N ALA A 167 -3.18 3.05 1.22
CA ALA A 167 -2.42 4.23 0.76
C ALA A 167 -0.90 4.13 1.01
N PHE A 168 -0.45 3.15 1.80
CA PHE A 168 0.93 2.95 2.22
C PHE A 168 1.51 1.61 1.81
N ALA A 169 0.72 0.80 1.11
CA ALA A 169 1.21 -0.45 0.57
C ALA A 169 2.38 -0.17 -0.39
N ALA A 170 3.37 -1.04 -0.36
CA ALA A 170 4.39 -1.09 -1.40
C ALA A 170 3.87 -1.86 -2.62
N GLU A 171 3.08 -2.91 -2.35
CA GLU A 171 2.45 -3.75 -3.34
C GLU A 171 1.00 -4.06 -2.97
N ILE A 172 0.13 -4.11 -3.97
CA ILE A 172 -1.26 -4.53 -3.86
C ILE A 172 -1.47 -5.64 -4.89
N ILE A 173 -1.94 -6.79 -4.44
CA ILE A 173 -2.41 -7.85 -5.34
C ILE A 173 -3.90 -8.07 -5.11
N GLN A 174 -4.66 -8.20 -6.18
CA GLN A 174 -6.10 -8.42 -6.09
C GLN A 174 -6.57 -9.44 -7.12
N TYR A 175 -7.30 -10.43 -6.65
CA TYR A 175 -8.03 -11.36 -7.49
C TYR A 175 -9.53 -11.11 -7.37
N GLU A 176 -10.21 -10.93 -8.51
CA GLU A 176 -11.63 -10.58 -8.55
C GLU A 176 -12.41 -11.35 -9.63
N THR A 177 -13.63 -11.80 -9.29
CA THR A 177 -14.47 -12.63 -10.17
C THR A 177 -15.83 -12.04 -10.46
N LYS A 178 -16.23 -10.98 -9.75
CA LYS A 178 -17.60 -10.47 -9.75
C LYS A 178 -17.76 -9.18 -10.57
N PHE A 179 -16.82 -8.25 -10.43
CA PHE A 179 -16.84 -6.92 -11.05
C PHE A 179 -15.42 -6.36 -11.21
N VAL A 180 -15.22 -5.32 -12.02
CA VAL A 180 -13.89 -4.70 -12.16
C VAL A 180 -13.41 -4.18 -10.79
N PRO A 181 -12.15 -4.41 -10.37
CA PRO A 181 -11.58 -3.89 -9.12
C PRO A 181 -11.86 -2.41 -8.89
N GLY A 182 -12.24 -2.03 -7.67
CA GLY A 182 -12.78 -0.70 -7.35
C GLY A 182 -11.88 0.48 -7.76
N VAL A 183 -10.57 0.32 -7.64
CA VAL A 183 -9.55 1.33 -8.00
C VAL A 183 -9.36 1.49 -9.51
N LEU A 184 -9.85 0.53 -10.31
CA LEU A 184 -9.79 0.54 -11.78
C LEU A 184 -11.12 0.99 -12.42
N GLN A 185 -12.14 1.30 -11.61
CA GLN A 185 -13.47 1.62 -12.12
C GLN A 185 -13.55 3.05 -12.70
N THR A 186 -14.37 3.24 -13.73
CA THR A 186 -14.91 4.55 -14.11
C THR A 186 -15.96 4.97 -13.08
N ARG A 187 -16.24 6.27 -12.97
CA ARG A 187 -17.33 6.77 -12.10
C ARG A 187 -18.68 6.16 -12.48
N ALA A 188 -18.99 6.07 -13.78
CA ALA A 188 -20.28 5.55 -14.26
C ALA A 188 -20.45 4.06 -13.95
N TYR A 189 -19.39 3.26 -14.13
CA TYR A 189 -19.40 1.84 -13.76
C TYR A 189 -19.53 1.65 -12.25
N ALA A 190 -18.79 2.45 -11.46
CA ALA A 190 -18.86 2.42 -10.01
C ALA A 190 -20.27 2.73 -9.49
N GLU A 191 -20.93 3.74 -10.06
CA GLU A 191 -22.32 4.06 -9.72
C GLU A 191 -23.26 2.91 -10.06
N ALA A 192 -23.15 2.35 -11.28
CA ALA A 192 -23.98 1.24 -11.72
C ALA A 192 -23.84 0.01 -10.79
N ILE A 193 -22.61 -0.38 -10.43
CA ILE A 193 -22.41 -1.55 -9.56
C ILE A 193 -22.86 -1.29 -8.12
N VAL A 194 -22.68 -0.08 -7.58
CA VAL A 194 -23.21 0.27 -6.24
C VAL A 194 -24.73 0.16 -6.24
N ARG A 195 -25.40 0.71 -7.26
CA ARG A 195 -26.87 0.58 -7.39
C ARG A 195 -27.31 -0.88 -7.55
N ALA A 196 -26.55 -1.70 -8.28
CA ALA A 196 -26.85 -3.12 -8.43
C ALA A 196 -26.70 -3.92 -7.13
N LEU A 197 -25.67 -3.63 -6.33
CA LEU A 197 -25.38 -4.34 -5.08
C LEU A 197 -26.31 -3.95 -3.93
N TYR A 198 -26.62 -2.66 -3.78
CA TYR A 198 -27.44 -2.16 -2.67
C TYR A 198 -28.93 -1.98 -3.03
N GLY A 199 -29.27 -2.00 -4.32
CA GLY A 199 -30.63 -1.79 -4.80
C GLY A 199 -31.21 -0.44 -4.37
N LYS A 200 -32.53 -0.38 -4.20
CA LYS A 200 -33.25 0.84 -3.79
C LYS A 200 -33.13 1.17 -2.29
N SER A 201 -32.36 0.38 -1.54
CA SER A 201 -32.22 0.56 -0.09
C SER A 201 -31.29 1.72 0.28
N VAL A 202 -30.53 2.24 -0.69
CA VAL A 202 -29.53 3.29 -0.51
C VAL A 202 -29.91 4.50 -1.37
N ASP A 203 -29.91 5.68 -0.75
CA ASP A 203 -30.21 6.95 -1.41
C ASP A 203 -29.05 7.46 -2.29
N ASP A 204 -29.34 8.37 -3.21
CA ASP A 204 -28.36 8.90 -4.17
C ASP A 204 -27.15 9.59 -3.50
N THR A 205 -27.34 10.19 -2.31
CA THR A 205 -26.24 10.82 -1.57
C THR A 205 -25.27 9.76 -1.09
N THR A 206 -25.79 8.68 -0.51
CA THR A 206 -24.99 7.55 -0.04
C THR A 206 -24.29 6.84 -1.20
N VAL A 207 -24.97 6.63 -2.33
CA VAL A 207 -24.36 6.11 -3.57
C VAL A 207 -23.18 7.00 -4.00
N GLY A 208 -23.40 8.32 -4.08
CA GLY A 208 -22.37 9.29 -4.43
C GLY A 208 -21.14 9.20 -3.51
N ARG A 209 -21.36 9.11 -2.21
CA ARG A 209 -20.27 8.99 -1.21
C ARG A 209 -19.46 7.70 -1.39
N ILE A 210 -20.11 6.56 -1.63
CA ILE A 210 -19.40 5.29 -1.88
C ILE A 210 -18.58 5.37 -3.17
N VAL A 211 -19.14 5.96 -4.22
CA VAL A 211 -18.42 6.17 -5.49
C VAL A 211 -17.24 7.12 -5.30
N ASP A 212 -17.40 8.18 -4.53
CA ASP A 212 -16.32 9.14 -4.23
C ASP A 212 -15.14 8.49 -3.50
N VAL A 213 -15.40 7.52 -2.60
CA VAL A 213 -14.34 6.73 -1.97
C VAL A 213 -13.52 6.00 -3.03
N ARG A 214 -14.18 5.32 -3.98
CA ARG A 214 -13.49 4.60 -5.07
C ARG A 214 -12.67 5.53 -5.96
N MET A 215 -13.23 6.68 -6.33
CA MET A 215 -12.52 7.65 -7.18
C MET A 215 -11.33 8.30 -6.45
N THR A 216 -11.46 8.55 -5.15
CA THR A 216 -10.36 9.07 -4.32
C THR A 216 -9.21 8.05 -4.23
N ARG A 217 -9.54 6.76 -4.05
CA ARG A 217 -8.55 5.67 -4.07
C ARG A 217 -7.86 5.60 -5.43
N ALA A 218 -8.62 5.57 -6.52
CA ALA A 218 -8.08 5.52 -7.88
C ALA A 218 -7.07 6.67 -8.09
N GLN A 219 -7.46 7.92 -7.79
CA GLN A 219 -6.58 9.08 -7.93
C GLN A 219 -5.28 8.96 -7.12
N THR A 220 -5.32 8.32 -5.96
CA THR A 220 -4.14 8.17 -5.08
C THR A 220 -3.22 7.04 -5.54
N LEU A 221 -3.78 5.94 -6.03
CA LEU A 221 -3.05 4.68 -6.23
C LEU A 221 -2.62 4.44 -7.69
N THR A 222 -3.31 5.02 -8.66
CA THR A 222 -3.01 4.83 -10.09
C THR A 222 -2.10 5.92 -10.66
N GLY A 223 -1.67 6.88 -9.85
CA GLY A 223 -0.68 7.89 -10.23
C GLY A 223 0.75 7.33 -10.33
N PRO A 224 1.71 8.12 -10.87
CA PRO A 224 3.09 7.66 -11.13
C PRO A 224 3.81 7.19 -9.85
N ASP A 225 3.52 7.85 -8.73
CA ASP A 225 3.99 7.48 -7.40
C ASP A 225 2.99 6.55 -6.69
N GLY A 226 2.26 5.68 -7.40
CA GLY A 226 1.41 4.63 -6.82
C GLY A 226 2.12 3.29 -6.55
N PRO A 227 1.60 2.42 -5.66
CA PRO A 227 2.21 1.13 -5.33
C PRO A 227 2.36 0.22 -6.54
N LYS A 228 3.16 -0.85 -6.44
CA LYS A 228 3.06 -1.93 -7.42
C LYS A 228 1.67 -2.56 -7.30
N MET A 229 0.93 -2.67 -8.39
CA MET A 229 -0.43 -3.19 -8.36
C MET A 229 -0.61 -4.28 -9.40
N SER A 230 -0.97 -5.48 -8.96
CA SER A 230 -1.25 -6.61 -9.85
C SER A 230 -2.69 -7.07 -9.65
N PHE A 231 -3.49 -6.97 -10.71
CA PHE A 231 -4.88 -7.40 -10.71
C PHE A 231 -5.02 -8.63 -11.60
N ILE A 232 -5.68 -9.65 -11.07
CA ILE A 232 -6.18 -10.77 -11.87
C ILE A 232 -7.69 -10.75 -11.81
N VAL A 233 -8.34 -10.65 -12.97
CA VAL A 233 -9.81 -10.66 -13.07
C VAL A 233 -10.30 -11.84 -13.88
N ASP A 234 -11.38 -12.46 -13.46
CA ASP A 234 -12.02 -13.53 -14.24
C ASP A 234 -12.67 -12.95 -15.52
N GLU A 235 -12.63 -13.66 -16.65
CA GLU A 235 -13.27 -13.21 -17.89
C GLU A 235 -14.77 -12.91 -17.70
N ALA A 236 -15.45 -13.57 -16.74
CA ALA A 236 -16.85 -13.27 -16.42
C ALA A 236 -17.06 -11.81 -15.97
N VAL A 237 -16.06 -11.19 -15.34
CA VAL A 237 -16.08 -9.77 -14.96
C VAL A 237 -16.24 -8.89 -16.19
N LEU A 238 -15.52 -9.19 -17.27
CA LEU A 238 -15.53 -8.39 -18.49
C LEU A 238 -16.83 -8.58 -19.28
N ARG A 239 -17.47 -9.75 -19.17
CA ARG A 239 -18.70 -10.07 -19.92
C ARG A 239 -19.98 -9.62 -19.22
N ARG A 240 -19.93 -9.27 -17.93
CA ARG A 240 -21.11 -8.81 -17.18
C ARG A 240 -21.53 -7.42 -17.66
N ALA A 241 -22.77 -7.31 -18.12
CA ALA A 241 -23.34 -6.08 -18.68
C ALA A 241 -23.75 -5.05 -17.60
N VAL A 242 -22.80 -4.59 -16.81
CA VAL A 242 -23.04 -3.59 -15.74
C VAL A 242 -23.50 -2.27 -16.35
N GLY A 243 -24.56 -1.67 -15.77
CA GLY A 243 -25.14 -0.40 -16.22
C GLY A 243 -26.21 -0.53 -17.30
N ASN A 244 -26.73 -1.73 -17.53
CA ASN A 244 -27.80 -2.01 -18.51
C ASN A 244 -29.21 -2.12 -17.88
N GLU A 245 -29.36 -1.77 -16.59
CA GLU A 245 -30.64 -1.78 -15.89
C GLU A 245 -31.60 -0.74 -16.51
N GLY A 246 -32.78 -1.15 -16.98
CA GLY A 246 -33.83 -0.25 -17.48
C GLY A 246 -33.98 -0.16 -19.01
N GLY A 247 -33.25 -0.96 -19.79
CA GLY A 247 -33.48 -1.10 -21.24
C GLY A 247 -33.18 0.15 -22.08
N SER A 248 -32.53 1.16 -21.51
CA SER A 248 -32.16 2.40 -22.20
C SER A 248 -30.84 2.93 -21.65
N VAL A 249 -29.76 2.29 -22.09
CA VAL A 249 -28.46 2.79 -22.57
C VAL A 249 -27.71 1.49 -22.85
N GLY A 250 -27.23 1.26 -24.08
CA GLY A 250 -26.56 0.00 -24.44
C GLY A 250 -25.33 -0.29 -23.55
N TYR A 251 -24.52 -1.27 -23.90
CA TYR A 251 -23.29 -1.65 -23.19
C TYR A 251 -22.26 -0.51 -22.98
N ARG A 252 -22.57 0.75 -23.28
CA ARG A 252 -21.75 1.97 -23.15
C ARG A 252 -21.00 2.07 -21.83
N VAL A 253 -21.67 1.89 -20.68
CA VAL A 253 -21.00 1.99 -19.36
C VAL A 253 -19.89 0.92 -19.24
N MET A 254 -20.21 -0.31 -19.64
CA MET A 254 -19.25 -1.40 -19.62
C MET A 254 -18.14 -1.26 -20.67
N VAL A 255 -18.48 -0.83 -21.88
CA VAL A 255 -17.50 -0.56 -22.95
C VAL A 255 -16.53 0.56 -22.54
N GLU A 256 -17.03 1.64 -21.94
CA GLU A 256 -16.20 2.72 -21.40
C GLU A 256 -15.25 2.20 -20.31
N GLN A 257 -15.77 1.36 -19.40
CA GLN A 257 -14.97 0.70 -18.38
C GLN A 257 -13.86 -0.19 -18.98
N LEU A 258 -14.18 -0.98 -19.99
CA LEU A 258 -13.23 -1.88 -20.65
C LEU A 258 -12.13 -1.09 -21.38
N ARG A 259 -12.49 0.02 -22.03
CA ARG A 259 -11.50 0.93 -22.65
C ARG A 259 -10.60 1.58 -21.62
N GLN A 260 -11.12 2.00 -20.46
CA GLN A 260 -10.29 2.49 -19.36
C GLN A 260 -9.31 1.41 -18.88
N LEU A 261 -9.78 0.16 -18.72
CA LEU A 261 -8.95 -0.95 -18.27
C LEU A 261 -7.81 -1.24 -19.26
N GLN A 262 -8.11 -1.27 -20.56
CA GLN A 262 -7.11 -1.42 -21.61
C GLN A 262 -6.09 -0.27 -21.60
N GLY A 263 -6.55 0.97 -21.43
CA GLY A 263 -5.68 2.15 -21.32
C GLY A 263 -4.72 2.05 -20.14
N LEU A 264 -5.22 1.70 -18.95
CA LEU A 264 -4.41 1.50 -17.75
C LEU A 264 -3.41 0.36 -17.92
N ASN A 265 -3.84 -0.78 -18.46
CA ASN A 265 -2.98 -1.95 -18.64
C ASN A 265 -1.85 -1.67 -19.67
N THR A 266 -2.18 -0.98 -20.76
CA THR A 266 -1.20 -0.58 -21.79
C THR A 266 -0.20 0.44 -21.23
N ALA A 267 -0.69 1.45 -20.49
CA ALA A 267 0.17 2.46 -19.89
C ALA A 267 1.10 1.89 -18.80
N GLY A 268 0.61 0.93 -18.00
CA GLY A 268 1.42 0.24 -16.99
C GLY A 268 2.48 -0.70 -17.56
N GLN A 269 2.30 -1.19 -18.79
CA GLN A 269 3.29 -2.05 -19.47
C GLN A 269 4.30 -1.26 -20.31
N ALA A 270 3.92 -0.07 -20.76
CA ALA A 270 4.79 0.75 -21.59
C ALA A 270 5.67 1.63 -20.70
N ALA A 271 6.94 1.83 -21.07
CA ALA A 271 7.83 2.83 -20.46
C ALA A 271 7.45 4.27 -20.87
N VAL A 272 6.16 4.58 -20.85
CA VAL A 272 5.57 5.85 -21.30
C VAL A 272 5.50 6.85 -20.13
N PRO A 273 5.67 8.17 -20.35
CA PRO A 273 5.98 9.10 -19.26
C PRO A 273 4.80 9.47 -18.34
N ALA A 274 5.15 9.56 -17.05
CA ALA A 274 4.78 10.52 -16.00
C ALA A 274 3.37 10.60 -15.39
N GLU A 275 2.27 10.22 -16.05
CA GLU A 275 0.92 10.45 -15.44
C GLU A 275 0.22 9.19 -14.90
N VAL A 276 0.64 7.99 -15.31
CA VAL A 276 0.04 6.71 -14.89
C VAL A 276 1.08 5.87 -14.18
N ASN A 277 0.64 5.07 -13.21
CA ASN A 277 1.48 4.12 -12.48
C ASN A 277 2.12 3.09 -13.43
N PRO A 278 3.45 3.09 -13.61
CA PRO A 278 4.15 2.14 -14.47
C PRO A 278 4.26 0.74 -13.84
N ASN A 279 3.76 0.55 -12.62
CA ASN A 279 3.78 -0.71 -11.89
C ASN A 279 2.37 -1.34 -11.78
N LEU A 280 1.43 -0.93 -12.64
CA LEU A 280 0.07 -1.47 -12.69
C LEU A 280 -0.03 -2.52 -13.79
N ALA A 281 -0.41 -3.75 -13.43
CA ALA A 281 -0.67 -4.83 -14.37
C ALA A 281 -2.07 -5.41 -14.17
N VAL A 282 -2.77 -5.68 -15.28
CA VAL A 282 -4.05 -6.39 -15.29
C VAL A 282 -3.93 -7.66 -16.14
N GLN A 283 -4.32 -8.78 -15.56
CA GLN A 283 -4.41 -10.06 -16.24
C GLN A 283 -5.83 -10.59 -16.17
N VAL A 284 -6.26 -11.25 -17.24
CA VAL A 284 -7.59 -11.86 -17.33
C VAL A 284 -7.45 -13.36 -17.30
N VAL A 285 -8.23 -14.03 -16.45
CA VAL A 285 -8.38 -15.47 -16.48
C VAL A 285 -9.36 -15.85 -17.57
N PRO A 286 -8.91 -16.46 -18.68
CA PRO A 286 -9.80 -16.86 -19.75
C PRO A 286 -10.65 -18.07 -19.33
N PHE A 287 -11.86 -18.18 -19.83
CA PHE A 287 -12.72 -19.34 -19.53
C PHE A 287 -12.08 -20.68 -19.95
N GLU A 288 -11.23 -20.66 -20.97
CA GLU A 288 -10.49 -21.82 -21.46
C GLU A 288 -9.49 -22.38 -20.44
N LEU A 289 -9.11 -21.61 -19.40
CA LEU A 289 -8.24 -22.11 -18.33
C LEU A 289 -8.90 -23.22 -17.50
N GLY A 290 -10.24 -23.27 -17.49
CA GLY A 290 -11.02 -24.23 -16.71
C GLY A 290 -10.97 -23.98 -15.20
N GLY A 291 -10.97 -25.04 -14.40
CA GLY A 291 -10.94 -24.95 -12.94
C GLY A 291 -9.56 -24.54 -12.38
N TYR A 292 -9.56 -23.68 -11.36
CA TYR A 292 -8.36 -23.27 -10.63
C TYR A 292 -8.71 -22.96 -9.16
N GLN A 293 -7.72 -23.06 -8.26
CA GLN A 293 -7.93 -22.99 -6.81
C GLN A 293 -8.60 -21.67 -6.37
N ALA A 294 -8.22 -20.55 -6.99
CA ALA A 294 -8.74 -19.23 -6.63
C ALA A 294 -10.23 -19.00 -6.94
N LEU A 295 -10.88 -19.87 -7.73
CA LEU A 295 -12.33 -19.76 -8.01
C LEU A 295 -13.23 -19.69 -6.77
N GLN A 296 -12.72 -20.11 -5.60
CA GLN A 296 -13.48 -20.12 -4.35
C GLN A 296 -13.91 -18.72 -3.87
N SER A 297 -13.01 -17.72 -3.92
CA SER A 297 -13.32 -16.37 -3.44
C SER A 297 -12.34 -15.32 -3.99
N PRO A 298 -12.84 -14.11 -4.34
CA PRO A 298 -12.02 -12.92 -4.46
C PRO A 298 -11.26 -12.61 -3.16
N PHE A 299 -10.12 -11.94 -3.31
CA PHE A 299 -9.30 -11.45 -2.20
C PHE A 299 -8.39 -10.30 -2.65
N GLU A 300 -7.95 -9.50 -1.68
CA GLU A 300 -6.96 -8.45 -1.86
C GLU A 300 -5.86 -8.60 -0.79
N VAL A 301 -4.60 -8.41 -1.15
CA VAL A 301 -3.47 -8.42 -0.22
C VAL A 301 -2.65 -7.14 -0.37
N LEU A 302 -2.36 -6.49 0.76
CA LEU A 302 -1.36 -5.41 0.86
C LEU A 302 -0.04 -6.00 1.32
N GLY A 303 1.02 -5.74 0.57
CA GLY A 303 2.40 -5.93 0.96
C GLY A 303 3.06 -4.60 1.33
N PHE A 304 3.95 -4.63 2.32
CA PHE A 304 4.66 -3.45 2.80
C PHE A 304 6.18 -3.62 2.64
N GLU A 305 6.90 -2.50 2.54
CA GLU A 305 8.38 -2.46 2.37
C GLU A 305 9.14 -2.69 3.68
N ASP A 306 8.60 -2.23 4.82
CA ASP A 306 9.24 -2.37 6.13
C ASP A 306 9.07 -3.83 6.58
N GLU A 307 10.16 -4.52 6.93
CA GLU A 307 10.11 -5.91 7.43
C GLU A 307 9.30 -6.04 8.73
N ASP A 308 9.15 -4.92 9.47
CA ASP A 308 8.30 -4.83 10.65
C ASP A 308 6.80 -4.70 10.29
N ASP A 309 6.45 -4.53 9.01
CA ASP A 309 5.08 -4.36 8.52
C ASP A 309 4.56 -5.64 7.88
N GLU A 310 3.68 -6.32 8.59
CA GLU A 310 3.11 -7.58 8.12
C GLU A 310 2.05 -7.35 7.04
N ASN A 311 2.00 -8.26 6.08
CA ASN A 311 1.02 -8.24 5.00
C ASN A 311 -0.40 -8.26 5.58
N MET A 312 -1.33 -7.67 4.85
CA MET A 312 -2.75 -7.66 5.21
C MET A 312 -3.57 -8.32 4.13
N LEU A 313 -4.54 -9.13 4.52
CA LEU A 313 -5.51 -9.76 3.63
C LEU A 313 -6.90 -9.20 3.88
N TYR A 314 -7.62 -8.86 2.80
CA TYR A 314 -9.00 -8.42 2.83
C TYR A 314 -9.90 -9.39 2.06
N LEU A 315 -11.02 -9.74 2.67
CA LEU A 315 -12.02 -10.64 2.14
C LEU A 315 -13.40 -9.99 2.21
N GLU A 316 -14.06 -9.83 1.06
CA GLU A 316 -15.46 -9.43 0.98
C GLU A 316 -16.37 -10.68 1.01
N LEU A 317 -16.95 -10.96 2.18
CA LEU A 317 -17.78 -12.14 2.39
C LEU A 317 -19.27 -11.77 2.51
N PRO A 318 -20.20 -12.69 2.22
CA PRO A 318 -21.64 -12.44 2.40
C PRO A 318 -22.03 -12.05 3.83
N GLY A 319 -21.26 -12.49 4.83
CA GLY A 319 -21.45 -12.14 6.25
C GLY A 319 -20.87 -10.79 6.67
N GLY A 320 -20.27 -10.06 5.73
CA GLY A 320 -19.51 -8.84 5.96
C GLY A 320 -18.02 -9.02 5.71
N ASP A 321 -17.31 -7.91 5.65
CA ASP A 321 -15.90 -7.90 5.29
C ASP A 321 -15.02 -8.41 6.44
N GLU A 322 -13.88 -9.01 6.10
CA GLU A 322 -12.86 -9.43 7.05
C GLU A 322 -11.50 -8.83 6.66
N VAL A 323 -10.74 -8.40 7.67
CA VAL A 323 -9.33 -7.99 7.53
C VAL A 323 -8.50 -8.88 8.43
N ILE A 324 -7.53 -9.56 7.82
CA ILE A 324 -6.58 -10.43 8.51
C ILE A 324 -5.21 -9.75 8.48
N ARG A 325 -4.59 -9.64 9.67
CA ARG A 325 -3.28 -9.03 9.90
C ARG A 325 -2.50 -9.91 10.87
N ASP A 326 -1.19 -9.88 10.76
CA ASP A 326 -0.25 -10.53 11.67
C ASP A 326 -0.43 -12.06 11.76
N ARG A 327 -0.96 -12.67 10.68
CA ARG A 327 -1.22 -14.12 10.55
C ARG A 327 -0.74 -14.62 9.19
N MET A 328 0.58 -14.59 8.99
CA MET A 328 1.20 -14.95 7.71
C MET A 328 0.88 -16.38 7.27
N ASP A 329 0.66 -17.31 8.19
CA ASP A 329 0.20 -18.67 7.91
C ASP A 329 -1.17 -18.72 7.20
N GLU A 330 -2.03 -17.72 7.46
CA GLU A 330 -3.33 -17.57 6.78
C GLU A 330 -3.22 -16.76 5.47
N ILE A 331 -2.25 -15.84 5.36
CA ILE A 331 -2.10 -14.95 4.19
C ILE A 331 -1.29 -15.60 3.06
N ILE A 332 -0.24 -16.35 3.38
CA ILE A 332 0.64 -17.02 2.41
C ILE A 332 -0.14 -17.87 1.39
N PRO A 333 -1.14 -18.69 1.78
CA PRO A 333 -1.91 -19.47 0.82
C PRO A 333 -2.57 -18.62 -0.29
N TYR A 334 -3.04 -17.40 0.02
CA TYR A 334 -3.65 -16.50 -0.96
C TYR A 334 -2.59 -15.91 -1.91
N MET A 335 -1.42 -15.55 -1.38
CA MET A 335 -0.30 -15.09 -2.19
C MET A 335 0.20 -16.18 -3.14
N ASP A 336 0.31 -17.42 -2.65
CA ASP A 336 0.70 -18.58 -3.46
C ASP A 336 -0.34 -18.86 -4.55
N MET A 337 -1.63 -18.78 -4.22
CA MET A 337 -2.72 -18.91 -5.20
C MET A 337 -2.65 -17.83 -6.28
N PHE A 338 -2.36 -16.58 -5.90
CA PHE A 338 -2.20 -15.49 -6.86
C PHE A 338 -1.00 -15.72 -7.78
N ALA A 339 0.16 -16.08 -7.20
CA ALA A 339 1.38 -16.34 -7.95
C ALA A 339 1.26 -17.55 -8.89
N ASP A 340 0.58 -18.61 -8.46
CA ASP A 340 0.27 -19.75 -9.33
C ASP A 340 -0.59 -19.34 -10.52
N LEU A 341 -1.66 -18.60 -10.25
CA LEU A 341 -2.55 -18.12 -11.31
C LEU A 341 -1.79 -17.22 -12.28
N GLN A 342 -1.00 -16.26 -11.77
CA GLN A 342 -0.19 -15.38 -12.58
C GLN A 342 0.78 -16.12 -13.51
N ARG A 343 1.39 -17.23 -13.07
CA ARG A 343 2.28 -18.05 -13.90
C ARG A 343 1.53 -18.80 -15.03
N ARG A 344 0.25 -19.07 -14.83
CA ARG A 344 -0.59 -19.81 -15.79
C ARG A 344 -1.26 -18.90 -16.81
N LEU A 345 -1.43 -17.63 -16.48
CA LEU A 345 -2.01 -16.64 -17.37
C LEU A 345 -1.00 -16.22 -18.44
N ALA A 346 -1.52 -15.98 -19.65
CA ALA A 346 -0.72 -15.61 -20.80
C ALA A 346 -0.07 -14.22 -20.63
N SER A 347 0.79 -13.83 -21.58
CA SER A 347 1.44 -12.52 -21.56
C SER A 347 0.41 -11.39 -21.52
N PRO A 348 0.78 -10.20 -21.01
CA PRO A 348 -0.15 -9.08 -20.88
C PRO A 348 -0.85 -8.65 -22.19
N ASP A 349 -0.30 -9.00 -23.36
CA ASP A 349 -0.94 -8.82 -24.68
C ASP A 349 -2.26 -9.60 -24.81
N ALA A 350 -2.32 -10.82 -24.26
CA ALA A 350 -3.50 -11.66 -24.31
C ALA A 350 -4.68 -11.07 -23.53
N THR A 351 -4.41 -10.28 -22.48
CA THR A 351 -5.44 -9.54 -21.75
C THR A 351 -6.15 -8.53 -22.65
N ASN A 352 -5.37 -7.73 -23.39
CA ASN A 352 -5.93 -6.70 -24.26
C ASN A 352 -6.72 -7.33 -25.41
N ASP A 353 -6.28 -8.46 -25.96
CA ASP A 353 -7.03 -9.23 -26.95
C ASP A 353 -8.39 -9.72 -26.43
N ILE A 354 -8.46 -10.18 -25.17
CA ILE A 354 -9.74 -10.57 -24.56
C ILE A 354 -10.65 -9.34 -24.43
N ILE A 355 -10.10 -8.22 -23.95
CA ILE A 355 -10.86 -6.97 -23.79
C ILE A 355 -11.43 -6.51 -25.14
N ASP A 356 -10.64 -6.51 -26.21
CA ASP A 356 -11.06 -6.11 -27.55
C ASP A 356 -12.20 -7.00 -28.08
N ARG A 357 -12.08 -8.33 -27.90
CA ARG A 357 -13.15 -9.26 -28.27
C ARG A 357 -14.46 -8.97 -27.53
N VAL A 358 -14.38 -8.67 -26.23
CA VAL A 358 -15.56 -8.37 -25.41
C VAL A 358 -16.18 -7.02 -25.79
N ILE A 359 -15.36 -6.00 -26.08
CA ILE A 359 -15.85 -4.70 -26.58
C ILE A 359 -16.59 -4.91 -27.91
N ALA A 360 -15.99 -5.61 -28.87
CA ALA A 360 -16.60 -5.87 -30.17
C ALA A 360 -17.93 -6.65 -30.03
N LEU A 361 -17.98 -7.62 -29.12
CA LEU A 361 -19.18 -8.38 -28.79
C LEU A 361 -20.32 -7.46 -28.28
N MET A 362 -19.99 -6.55 -27.37
CA MET A 362 -20.94 -5.62 -26.77
C MET A 362 -21.42 -4.56 -27.76
N GLU A 363 -20.53 -4.02 -28.59
CA GLU A 363 -20.85 -3.03 -29.62
C GLU A 363 -21.64 -3.65 -30.79
N GLY A 364 -21.39 -4.91 -31.12
CA GLY A 364 -22.14 -5.69 -32.12
C GLY A 364 -23.55 -6.11 -31.69
N GLY A 365 -23.92 -5.91 -30.42
CA GLY A 365 -25.25 -6.26 -29.88
C GLY A 365 -25.56 -7.76 -29.88
N ARG A 366 -26.86 -8.12 -29.81
CA ARG A 366 -27.35 -9.52 -29.80
C ARG A 366 -26.96 -10.37 -31.02
N ASN A 367 -26.34 -9.78 -32.04
CA ASN A 367 -25.83 -10.50 -33.21
C ASN A 367 -24.40 -11.04 -33.01
N GLY A 368 -23.70 -10.63 -31.93
CA GLY A 368 -22.33 -11.07 -31.65
C GLY A 368 -22.22 -12.25 -30.68
N ILE A 369 -23.22 -12.49 -29.83
CA ILE A 369 -23.27 -13.65 -28.92
C ILE A 369 -24.03 -14.74 -29.66
N PRO A 370 -23.39 -15.83 -30.13
CA PRO A 370 -24.13 -16.97 -30.67
C PRO A 370 -25.14 -17.44 -29.61
N ASP A 371 -26.43 -17.56 -29.96
CA ASP A 371 -27.37 -18.22 -29.05
C ASP A 371 -26.86 -19.65 -28.85
N PRO A 372 -26.65 -20.13 -27.62
CA PRO A 372 -26.22 -21.50 -27.39
C PRO A 372 -27.18 -22.54 -28.00
N ARG A 373 -28.43 -22.15 -28.30
CA ARG A 373 -29.42 -22.96 -29.01
C ARG A 373 -29.24 -22.98 -30.54
N ASP A 374 -28.53 -22.00 -31.11
CA ASP A 374 -28.24 -21.97 -32.54
C ASP A 374 -27.10 -22.96 -32.89
N ALA A 375 -26.23 -23.27 -31.92
CA ALA A 375 -25.16 -24.26 -32.09
C ALA A 375 -25.67 -25.72 -32.18
N THR A 376 -26.84 -26.02 -31.62
CA THR A 376 -27.44 -27.37 -31.66
C THR A 376 -28.32 -27.63 -32.88
N ALA A 377 -28.70 -26.59 -33.64
CA ALA A 377 -29.49 -26.75 -34.87
C ALA A 377 -28.68 -27.31 -36.07
N ALA A 378 -27.35 -27.30 -36.00
CA ALA A 378 -26.48 -27.72 -37.10
C ALA A 378 -26.03 -29.20 -37.07
N LYS A 379 -26.56 -30.04 -36.17
CA LYS A 379 -26.18 -31.47 -36.07
C LYS A 379 -27.36 -32.42 -35.85
N ALA A 380 -28.43 -32.27 -36.62
CA ALA A 380 -29.34 -33.40 -36.87
C ALA A 380 -28.88 -34.09 -38.17
N PRO A 381 -28.37 -35.33 -38.14
CA PRO A 381 -28.16 -36.07 -39.37
C PRO A 381 -29.53 -36.34 -40.02
N ALA A 382 -29.66 -36.00 -41.29
CA ALA A 382 -30.80 -36.38 -42.10
C ALA A 382 -30.85 -37.92 -42.17
N ASN A 383 -31.91 -38.50 -41.60
CA ASN A 383 -32.31 -39.89 -41.85
C ASN A 383 -33.25 -39.95 -43.04
#